data_AF-A0A7G2LZU6-F1
#
_entry.id   AF-A0A7G2LZU6-F1
#
_cell.length_a   1.000
_cell.length_b   1.000
_cell.length_c   1.000
_cell.angle_alpha   90.00
_cell.angle_beta   90.00
_cell.angle_gamma   90.00
#
_symmetry.space_group_name_H-M   'P 1'
#
loop_
_entity.id
_entity.type
_entity.pdbx_description
1 polymer ?
#
loop_
_entity_poly.entity_id
_entity_poly.type
_entity_poly.pdbx_seq_one_letter_code
_entity_poly.pdbx_strand_id
1 'polypeptide(L)' 'QDGLPPEAIPPDTDVIFTTPSHQCPTNATMPMDRRRALLARARALEALIVEDDYEFEMSFLKP' A
#
# COMPACT_ATOMS: atom_id res chain seq x y z
N GLN A 1 2.56 8.05 -8.61
CA GLN A 1 3.87 8.04 -7.92
C GLN A 1 3.59 7.69 -6.46
N ASP A 2 4.47 6.94 -5.81
CA ASP A 2 4.38 6.52 -4.39
C ASP A 2 3.26 5.54 -3.94
N GLY A 3 2.48 4.98 -4.87
CA GLY A 3 1.44 3.98 -4.58
C GLY A 3 0.06 4.55 -4.25
N LEU A 4 -0.74 3.78 -3.51
CA LEU A 4 -2.15 4.08 -3.19
C LEU A 4 -2.28 5.37 -2.32
N PRO A 5 -3.00 6.41 -2.79
CA PRO A 5 -3.25 7.63 -2.01
C PRO A 5 -4.35 7.42 -0.95
N PRO A 6 -4.05 7.53 0.36
CA PRO A 6 -5.03 7.31 1.42
C PRO A 6 -6.23 8.26 1.39
N GLU A 7 -6.03 9.49 0.95
CA GLU A 7 -7.06 10.54 0.84
C GLU A 7 -8.11 10.24 -0.23
N ALA A 8 -7.81 9.38 -1.20
CA ALA A 8 -8.74 8.98 -2.25
C ALA A 8 -9.62 7.78 -1.86
N ILE A 9 -9.40 7.19 -0.68
CA ILE A 9 -10.17 6.02 -0.22
C ILE A 9 -11.59 6.47 0.16
N PRO A 10 -12.64 5.91 -0.47
CA PRO A 10 -14.02 6.26 -0.16
C PRO A 10 -14.37 6.05 1.33
N PRO A 11 -15.28 6.86 1.90
CA PRO A 11 -15.63 6.78 3.31
C PRO A 11 -16.35 5.48 3.72
N ASP A 12 -16.95 4.74 2.79
CA ASP A 12 -17.68 3.50 3.07
C ASP A 12 -16.87 2.26 2.61
N THR A 13 -15.55 2.32 2.76
CA THR A 13 -14.64 1.23 2.34
C THR A 13 -14.42 0.25 3.49
N ASP A 14 -14.85 -1.00 3.34
CA ASP A 14 -14.61 -2.05 4.35
C ASP A 14 -13.24 -2.74 4.22
N VAL A 15 -12.70 -2.79 3.00
CA VAL A 15 -11.44 -3.52 2.70
C VAL A 15 -10.58 -2.72 1.73
N ILE A 16 -9.30 -2.58 2.08
CA ILE A 16 -8.27 -1.92 1.28
C ILE A 16 -7.24 -2.97 0.86
N PHE A 17 -7.03 -3.13 -0.44
CA PHE A 17 -6.00 -4.01 -0.99
C PHE A 17 -4.79 -3.19 -1.45
N THR A 18 -3.57 -3.60 -1.10
CA THR A 18 -2.36 -2.85 -1.47
C THR A 18 -1.14 -3.75 -1.67
N THR A 19 -0.25 -3.33 -2.56
CA THR A 19 1.07 -3.92 -2.84
C THR A 19 2.18 -2.90 -2.46
N PRO A 20 2.42 -2.63 -1.16
CA PRO A 20 3.17 -1.45 -0.73
C PRO A 20 4.68 -1.56 -0.97
N SER A 21 5.23 -2.77 -1.05
CA SER A 21 6.65 -3.01 -1.37
C SER A 21 6.93 -2.69 -2.85
N HIS A 22 6.11 -3.23 -3.76
CA HIS A 22 6.22 -3.02 -5.21
C HIS A 22 4.83 -2.94 -5.84
N GLN A 23 4.36 -1.71 -6.08
CA GLN A 23 3.00 -1.48 -6.57
C GLN A 23 2.77 -2.07 -7.96
N CYS A 24 1.85 -3.02 -8.09
CA CYS A 24 1.46 -3.52 -9.41
C CYS A 24 0.47 -2.54 -10.08
N PRO A 25 0.67 -2.13 -11.36
CA PRO A 25 1.75 -2.46 -12.29
C PRO A 25 2.89 -1.42 -12.32
N THR A 26 2.85 -0.41 -11.45
CA THR A 26 3.73 0.77 -11.51
C THR A 26 5.16 0.57 -10.98
N ASN A 27 5.41 -0.54 -10.30
CA ASN A 27 6.63 -0.86 -9.53
C ASN A 27 7.05 0.21 -8.51
N ALA A 28 6.16 1.12 -8.13
CA ALA A 28 6.46 2.13 -7.12
C ALA A 28 6.52 1.50 -5.73
N THR A 29 7.55 1.83 -4.96
CA THR A 29 7.60 1.49 -3.52
C THR A 29 6.86 2.56 -2.73
N MET A 30 5.90 2.13 -1.89
CA MET A 30 5.15 3.04 -1.04
C MET A 30 6.03 3.56 0.12
N PRO A 31 6.25 4.88 0.23
CA PRO A 31 7.02 5.48 1.32
C PRO A 31 6.41 5.22 2.69
N MET A 32 7.23 5.19 3.73
CA MET A 32 6.78 4.93 5.11
C MET A 32 5.73 5.93 5.61
N ASP A 33 5.83 7.21 5.25
CA ASP A 33 4.80 8.21 5.58
C ASP A 33 3.44 7.85 4.99
N ARG A 34 3.41 7.36 3.75
CA ARG A 34 2.17 6.95 3.07
C ARG A 34 1.60 5.67 3.67
N ARG A 35 2.45 4.71 4.06
CA ARG A 35 2.02 3.52 4.82
C ARG A 35 1.37 3.91 6.15
N ARG A 36 1.95 4.85 6.89
CA ARG A 36 1.36 5.38 8.14
C ARG A 36 0.02 6.06 7.90
N ALA A 37 -0.07 6.89 6.86
CA ALA A 37 -1.32 7.55 6.50
C ALA A 37 -2.41 6.56 6.07
N LEU A 38 -2.05 5.48 5.36
CA LEU A 38 -2.96 4.40 4.99
C LEU A 38 -3.52 3.68 6.22
N LEU A 39 -2.66 3.33 7.18
CA LEU A 39 -3.07 2.72 8.45
C LEU A 39 -4.01 3.64 9.26
N ALA A 40 -3.71 4.94 9.30
CA ALA A 40 -4.57 5.93 9.95
C ALA A 40 -5.95 6.03 9.26
N ARG A 41 -5.97 6.02 7.93
CA ARG A 41 -7.22 6.04 7.15
C ARG A 41 -8.05 4.78 7.39
N ALA A 42 -7.44 3.60 7.29
CA ALA A 42 -8.13 2.33 7.52
C ALA A 42 -8.73 2.26 8.94
N ARG A 43 -7.98 2.71 9.95
CA ARG A 43 -8.48 2.81 11.33
C ARG A 43 -9.69 3.72 11.44
N ALA A 44 -9.68 4.89 10.80
CA ALA A 44 -10.80 5.83 10.83
C ALA A 44 -12.07 5.29 10.13
N LEU A 45 -11.89 4.36 9.19
CA LEU A 45 -12.96 3.71 8.44
C LEU A 45 -13.40 2.37 9.04
N GLU A 46 -12.74 1.90 10.12
CA GLU A 46 -12.87 0.53 10.63
C GLU A 46 -12.64 -0.55 9.54
N ALA A 47 -11.79 -0.24 8.56
CA ALA A 47 -11.51 -1.06 7.39
C ALA A 47 -10.34 -2.04 7.61
N LEU A 48 -10.42 -3.21 6.98
CA LEU A 48 -9.33 -4.18 6.90
C LEU A 48 -8.35 -3.82 5.79
N ILE A 49 -7.04 -3.93 6.04
CA ILE A 49 -6.03 -3.88 4.99
C ILE A 49 -5.59 -5.30 4.65
N VAL A 50 -5.65 -5.65 3.37
CA VAL A 50 -5.02 -6.84 2.80
C VAL A 50 -3.75 -6.40 2.07
N GLU A 51 -2.61 -6.78 2.62
CA GLU A 51 -1.31 -6.54 2.02
C GLU A 51 -0.92 -7.73 1.15
N ASP A 52 -0.75 -7.49 -0.14
CA ASP A 52 -0.18 -8.43 -1.08
C ASP A 52 1.31 -8.10 -1.23
N ASP A 53 2.11 -8.72 -0.38
CA ASP A 53 3.57 -8.62 -0.43
C ASP A 53 4.12 -9.72 -1.34
N TYR A 54 3.80 -9.59 -2.62
CA TYR A 54 4.31 -10.49 -3.64
C TYR A 54 5.82 -10.24 -3.85
N GLU A 55 6.63 -10.87 -3.02
CA GLU A 55 8.08 -10.90 -3.18
C GLU A 55 8.43 -12.02 -4.16
N PHE A 56 8.47 -11.71 -5.47
CA PHE A 56 9.30 -12.51 -6.36
C PHE A 56 10.73 -12.21 -5.92
N GLU A 57 11.42 -13.17 -5.30
CA GLU A 57 12.84 -13.06 -4.95
C GLU A 57 13.68 -12.80 -6.22
N MET A 58 13.70 -11.56 -6.68
CA MET A 58 14.83 -11.02 -7.41
C MET A 58 15.47 -10.04 -6.47
N SER A 59 16.23 -10.62 -5.53
CA SER A 59 17.36 -9.92 -4.91
C SER A 59 18.32 -9.52 -6.02
N PHE A 60 17.99 -8.46 -6.77
CA PHE A 60 19.00 -7.65 -7.41
C PHE A 60 19.69 -6.92 -6.27
N LEU A 61 20.53 -7.65 -5.53
CA LEU A 61 21.69 -7.05 -4.90
C LEU A 61 22.30 -6.19 -6.00
N LYS A 62 22.08 -4.88 -5.90
CA LYS A 62 22.73 -3.91 -6.76
C LYS A 62 24.23 -4.26 -6.74
N PRO A 63 24.91 -4.28 -7.89
CA PRO A 63 26.36 -4.47 -7.91
C PRO A 63 27.07 -3.44 -7.02
#